data_AF-A0A2E3R139-F1
#
_entry.id   AF-A0A2E3R139-F1
#
_cell.length_a   1.000
_cell.length_b   1.000
_cell.length_c   1.000
_cell.angle_alpha   90.00
_cell.angle_beta   90.00
_cell.angle_gamma   90.00
#
_symmetry.space_group_name_H-M   'P 1'
#
loop_
_entity.id
_entity.type
_entity.pdbx_description
1 polymer ?
#
loop_
_entity_poly.entity_id
_entity_poly.type
_entity_poly.pdbx_seq_one_letter_code
_entity_poly.pdbx_strand_id
1 'polypeptide(L)'
;MALYELHDATLAGIEGQGYVFPVDTFEGKQYRGVFFANDDDAEISTDIDEATFEGIIYHKTTSGPGDVQVSVTNIVKTAVGTRADFEVL
;
A
#
# COMPACT_ATOMS: atom_id res chain seq x y z
N MET A 1 -19.42 7.49 2.55
CA MET A 1 -17.97 7.45 2.26
C MET A 1 -17.36 6.52 3.30
N ALA A 2 -16.75 5.41 2.90
CA ALA A 2 -15.95 4.63 3.83
C ALA A 2 -14.68 5.44 4.10
N LEU A 3 -14.40 5.74 5.38
CA LEU A 3 -13.11 6.31 5.77
C LEU A 3 -12.12 5.14 5.72
N TYR A 4 -11.15 5.20 4.81
CA TYR A 4 -10.00 4.31 4.89
C TYR A 4 -9.06 4.87 5.94
N GLU A 5 -8.75 4.05 6.94
CA GLU A 5 -7.86 4.44 8.03
C GLU A 5 -6.46 3.89 7.76
N LEU A 6 -5.46 4.68 8.14
CA LEU A 6 -4.08 4.21 8.14
C LEU A 6 -3.92 3.23 9.29
N HIS A 7 -3.46 2.03 8.97
CA HIS A 7 -3.14 0.99 9.94
C HIS A 7 -1.66 0.65 9.85
N ASP A 8 -1.10 0.15 10.94
CA ASP A 8 0.27 -0.35 10.94
C ASP A 8 0.41 -1.44 9.87
N ALA A 9 1.42 -1.28 9.04
CA ALA A 9 1.66 -2.12 7.88
C ALA A 9 3.17 -2.24 7.63
N THR A 10 3.54 -3.24 6.85
CA THR A 10 4.91 -3.49 6.42
C THR A 10 4.94 -3.59 4.90
N LEU A 11 5.87 -2.91 4.25
CA LEU A 11 6.08 -3.03 2.81
C LEU A 11 7.52 -3.45 2.54
N ALA A 12 7.73 -4.64 1.96
CA ALA A 12 9.05 -5.20 1.69
C ALA A 12 9.99 -5.23 2.92
N GLY A 13 9.42 -5.45 4.11
CA GLY A 13 10.15 -5.43 5.38
C GLY A 13 10.35 -4.04 6.01
N ILE A 14 9.85 -2.98 5.38
CA ILE A 14 9.88 -1.61 5.91
C ILE A 14 8.62 -1.40 6.74
N GLU A 15 8.79 -1.02 8.01
CA GLU A 15 7.68 -0.70 8.91
C GLU A 15 7.09 0.69 8.59
N GLY A 16 5.76 0.77 8.61
CA GLY A 16 5.06 1.99 8.28
C GLY A 16 3.56 1.89 8.54
N GLN A 17 2.80 2.71 7.84
CA GLN A 17 1.36 2.72 7.92
C GLN A 17 0.75 2.71 6.52
N GLY A 18 -0.25 1.88 6.30
CA GLY A 18 -0.84 1.75 4.98
C GLY A 18 -2.09 0.89 4.95
N TYR A 19 -2.69 0.83 3.78
CA TYR A 19 -3.83 -0.03 3.51
C TYR A 19 -3.97 -0.31 2.01
N VAL A 20 -4.69 -1.38 1.70
CA VAL A 20 -5.10 -1.74 0.34
C VAL A 20 -6.60 -1.56 0.19
N PHE A 21 -7.05 -1.05 -0.94
CA PHE A 21 -8.46 -0.81 -1.25
C PHE A 21 -8.78 -1.20 -2.70
N PRO A 22 -10.03 -1.61 -2.98
CA PRO A 22 -10.44 -1.98 -4.32
C PRO A 22 -10.78 -0.73 -5.13
N VAL A 23 -10.38 -0.73 -6.40
CA VAL A 23 -10.70 0.29 -7.39
C VAL A 23 -11.41 -0.40 -8.55
N ASP A 24 -12.63 0.03 -8.86
CA ASP A 24 -13.35 -0.40 -10.05
C ASP A 24 -12.76 0.33 -11.27
N THR A 25 -12.14 -0.42 -12.17
CA THR A 25 -11.62 0.05 -13.47
C THR A 25 -12.52 -0.45 -14.60
N PHE A 26 -12.32 0.08 -15.82
CA PHE A 26 -13.08 -0.39 -16.99
C PHE A 26 -12.86 -1.88 -17.29
N GLU A 27 -11.69 -2.41 -16.94
CA GLU A 27 -11.29 -3.81 -17.20
C GLU A 27 -11.66 -4.76 -16.05
N GLY A 28 -12.11 -4.25 -14.90
CA GLY A 28 -12.53 -5.07 -13.77
C GLY A 28 -12.26 -4.43 -12.42
N LYS A 29 -12.08 -5.27 -11.39
CA LYS A 29 -11.67 -4.81 -10.06
C LYS A 29 -10.17 -4.98 -9.91
N GLN A 30 -9.48 -3.89 -9.64
CA GLN A 30 -8.08 -3.88 -9.24
C GLN A 30 -7.98 -3.50 -7.77
N TYR A 31 -6.87 -3.87 -7.14
CA TYR A 31 -6.57 -3.42 -5.78
C TYR A 31 -5.37 -2.48 -5.84
N ARG A 32 -5.51 -1.34 -5.17
CA ARG A 32 -4.47 -0.33 -5.06
C ARG A 32 -4.23 -0.07 -3.58
N GLY A 33 -3.04 0.36 -3.23
CA GLY A 33 -2.71 0.67 -1.85
C GLY A 33 -1.80 1.88 -1.73
N VAL A 34 -1.78 2.40 -0.51
CA VAL A 34 -0.89 3.48 -0.11
C VAL A 34 -0.16 3.04 1.15
N PHE A 35 1.15 3.24 1.16
CA PHE A 35 2.02 2.98 2.29
C PHE A 35 2.83 4.24 2.61
N PHE A 36 2.97 4.53 3.89
CA PHE A 36 3.79 5.60 4.43
C PHE A 36 4.87 4.95 5.28
N ALA A 37 6.12 5.11 4.88
CA ALA A 37 7.24 4.66 5.71
C ALA A 37 7.33 5.55 6.96
N ASN A 38 7.54 4.91 8.12
CA ASN A 38 7.84 5.66 9.35
C ASN A 38 9.27 6.23 9.35
N ASP A 39 10.15 5.65 8.53
CA ASP A 39 11.54 6.09 8.39
C ASP A 39 11.69 6.97 7.14
N ASP A 40 12.19 8.19 7.31
CA ASP A 40 12.46 9.14 6.22
C ASP A 40 13.54 8.62 5.24
N ASP A 41 14.40 7.70 5.69
CA ASP A 41 15.47 7.07 4.90
C ASP A 41 15.08 5.68 4.34
N ALA A 42 13.80 5.30 4.43
CA ALA A 42 13.32 4.05 3.86
C ALA A 42 13.64 3.94 2.36
N GLU A 43 14.48 2.97 1.98
CA GLU A 43 14.85 2.64 0.60
C GLU A 43 13.69 1.96 -0.15
N ILE A 44 12.51 2.58 -0.16
CA ILE A 44 11.45 2.15 -1.07
C ILE A 44 11.92 2.50 -2.47
N SER A 45 12.06 1.47 -3.30
CA SER A 45 12.37 1.63 -4.72
C SER A 45 11.19 1.23 -5.58
N THR A 46 11.09 1.92 -6.71
CA THR A 46 10.14 1.69 -7.79
C THR A 46 10.65 0.61 -8.75
N ASP A 47 11.92 0.18 -8.61
CA ASP A 47 12.54 -0.91 -9.37
C ASP A 47 12.18 -2.31 -8.81
N ILE A 48 11.41 -2.37 -7.73
CA ILE A 48 10.94 -3.64 -7.17
C ILE A 48 9.59 -3.95 -7.80
N ASP A 49 9.61 -4.78 -8.86
CA ASP A 49 8.40 -5.24 -9.54
C ASP A 49 7.48 -6.08 -8.63
N GLU A 50 8.04 -6.77 -7.63
CA GLU A 50 7.34 -7.60 -6.65
C GLU A 50 7.79 -7.29 -5.21
N ALA A 51 6.93 -6.63 -4.44
CA ALA A 51 7.09 -6.38 -3.01
C ALA A 51 5.95 -7.05 -2.23
N THR A 52 6.19 -7.50 -1.01
CA THR A 52 5.12 -7.99 -0.12
C THR A 52 4.61 -6.84 0.74
N PHE A 53 3.32 -6.54 0.64
CA PHE A 53 2.62 -5.65 1.56
C PHE A 53 1.90 -6.49 2.61
N GLU A 54 2.11 -6.20 3.89
CA GLU A 54 1.43 -6.81 5.03
C GLU A 54 0.67 -5.73 5.79
N GLY A 55 -0.65 -5.81 5.89
CA GLY A 55 -1.45 -4.77 6.55
C GLY A 55 -2.94 -4.99 6.40
N ILE A 56 -3.72 -3.92 6.51
CA ILE A 56 -5.17 -4.00 6.32
C ILE A 56 -5.54 -3.96 4.84
N ILE A 57 -6.27 -4.99 4.41
CA ILE A 57 -6.88 -5.08 3.09
C ILE A 57 -8.37 -4.80 3.25
N TYR A 58 -8.81 -3.69 2.66
CA TYR A 58 -10.23 -3.38 2.54
C TYR A 58 -10.81 -4.12 1.34
N HIS A 59 -11.94 -4.75 1.57
CA HIS A 59 -12.86 -5.25 0.54
C HIS A 59 -14.15 -4.44 0.59
N LYS A 60 -15.04 -4.68 -0.39
CA LYS A 60 -16.31 -3.95 -0.51
C LYS A 60 -17.21 -4.07 0.73
N THR A 61 -17.11 -5.18 1.46
CA THR A 61 -18.01 -5.53 2.57
C THR A 61 -17.30 -5.85 3.87
N THR A 62 -15.98 -6.00 3.85
CA THR A 62 -15.16 -6.48 4.97
C THR A 62 -13.78 -5.83 4.91
N SER A 63 -13.09 -5.78 6.03
CA SER A 63 -11.67 -5.43 6.10
C SER A 63 -10.99 -6.40 7.05
N GLY A 64 -9.73 -6.72 6.79
CA GLY A 64 -8.96 -7.59 7.65
C GLY A 64 -7.46 -7.48 7.39
N PRO A 65 -6.64 -7.96 8.34
CA PRO A 65 -5.22 -8.10 8.12
C PRO A 65 -4.95 -9.17 7.06
N GLY A 66 -3.95 -8.93 6.22
CA GLY A 66 -3.46 -9.89 5.25
C GLY A 66 -2.18 -9.43 4.58
N ASP A 67 -1.58 -10.32 3.82
CA ASP A 67 -0.39 -10.11 3.02
C ASP A 67 -0.70 -10.27 1.52
N VAL A 68 -0.14 -9.40 0.68
CA VAL A 68 -0.34 -9.45 -0.77
C VAL A 68 0.94 -9.06 -1.49
N GLN A 69 1.15 -9.61 -2.68
CA GLN A 69 2.22 -9.14 -3.57
C GLN A 69 1.76 -7.90 -4.33
N VAL A 70 2.59 -6.87 -4.31
CA VAL A 70 2.31 -5.55 -4.88
C VAL A 70 3.48 -5.08 -5.72
N SER A 71 3.18 -4.28 -6.73
CA SER A 71 4.16 -3.53 -7.51
C SER A 71 4.08 -2.06 -7.12
N VAL A 72 5.21 -1.47 -6.72
CA VAL A 72 5.28 -0.05 -6.35
C VAL A 72 5.25 0.77 -7.63
N THR A 73 4.17 1.52 -7.84
CA THR A 73 3.96 2.29 -9.08
C THR A 73 4.43 3.73 -8.96
N ASN A 74 4.44 4.28 -7.75
CA ASN A 74 4.83 5.67 -7.53
C ASN A 74 5.41 5.88 -6.13
N ILE A 75 6.38 6.76 -6.01
CA ILE A 75 6.98 7.15 -4.73
C ILE A 75 6.99 8.67 -4.64
N VAL A 76 6.40 9.18 -3.58
CA VAL A 76 6.26 10.61 -3.30
C VAL A 76 6.90 10.90 -1.95
N LYS A 77 7.99 11.70 -1.97
CA LYS A 77 8.56 12.25 -0.74
C LYS A 77 7.67 13.39 -0.24
N THR A 78 7.21 13.29 0.99
CA THR A 78 6.37 14.28 1.66
C THR A 78 7.12 14.90 2.84
N ALA A 79 6.61 16.00 3.41
CA ALA A 79 7.23 16.64 4.56
C ALA A 79 7.18 15.80 5.86
N VAL A 80 6.47 14.67 5.84
CA VAL A 80 6.23 13.78 6.98
C VAL A 80 6.76 12.35 6.73
N GLY A 81 7.55 12.15 5.67
CA GLY A 81 8.12 10.85 5.29
C GLY A 81 7.90 10.47 3.83
N THR A 82 8.21 9.23 3.49
CA THR A 82 8.08 8.69 2.13
C THR A 82 6.76 7.95 1.95
N ARG A 83 5.94 8.41 1.00
CA ARG A 83 4.71 7.73 0.58
C ARG A 83 4.97 6.89 -0.67
N ALA A 84 4.58 5.62 -0.63
CA ALA A 84 4.59 4.71 -1.77
C ALA A 84 3.15 4.38 -2.16
N ASP A 85 2.81 4.60 -3.43
CA ASP A 85 1.59 4.09 -4.03
C ASP A 85 1.93 2.79 -4.78
N PHE A 86 1.09 1.78 -4.63
CA PHE A 86 1.33 0.47 -5.21
C PHE A 86 0.03 -0.18 -5.68
N GLU A 87 0.17 -1.18 -6.54
CA GLU A 87 -0.93 -1.94 -7.11
C GLU A 87 -0.71 -3.42 -6.82
N VAL A 88 -1.79 -4.15 -6.51
CA VAL A 88 -1.72 -5.59 -6.25
C VAL A 88 -1.58 -6.33 -7.58
N LEU A 89 -0.67 -7.31 -7.61
CA LEU A 89 -0.40 -8.17 -8.77
C LEU A 89 -1.46 -9.25 -8.99
#